data_AF-A0A172TX93-F1
#
_entry.id   AF-A0A172TX93-F1
#
_cell.length_a   1.000
_cell.length_b   1.000
_cell.length_c   1.000
_cell.angle_alpha   90.00
_cell.angle_beta   90.00
_cell.angle_gamma   90.00
#
_symmetry.space_group_name_H-M   'P 1'
#
loop_
_entity.id
_entity.type
_entity.pdbx_description
1 polymer ?
#
loop_
_entity_poly.entity_id
_entity_poly.type
_entity_poly.pdbx_seq_one_letter_code
_entity_poly.pdbx_strand_id
1 'polypeptide(L)'
;MDVAVLNRRLQNLWEEYNHVRLLGQKKEANNLLAVFINELRQQDQAEMQHFVDALCTAVLDTNDEVLANNGVAVANQVERIQHPLFKDILLPILAKQYLQNSSRHMKWIGQLEQFFYTDAETTSAFLQQIHYEGFFEAAYFFEKAFAISQEQDALTLLLHQLAKTMDYYFHEVPYGVLATPHVLQEALQCFKNYWSLSQHQRKWTDHFIYWERLTYHWTCYNSDSNSYNNFAHYLSLHNILPD
;
A
#
# COMPACT_ATOMS: atom_id res chain seq x y z
N MET A 1 -16.93 10.63 9.14
CA MET A 1 -17.25 10.87 7.71
C MET A 1 -18.51 11.68 7.62
N ASP A 2 -18.51 12.77 6.86
CA ASP A 2 -19.75 13.47 6.52
C ASP A 2 -20.44 12.70 5.39
N VAL A 3 -21.31 11.76 5.75
CA VAL A 3 -22.08 10.95 4.80
C VAL A 3 -23.33 11.69 4.32
N ALA A 4 -23.40 13.02 4.52
CA ALA A 4 -24.58 13.86 4.27
C ALA A 4 -25.19 13.75 2.86
N VAL A 5 -24.46 13.21 1.90
CA VAL A 5 -24.91 13.05 0.50
C VAL A 5 -25.64 11.72 0.27
N LEU A 6 -25.45 10.70 1.13
CA LEU A 6 -26.30 9.51 1.05
C LEU A 6 -27.73 9.87 1.46
N ASN A 7 -28.71 9.22 0.83
CA ASN A 7 -30.08 9.32 1.31
C ASN A 7 -30.15 8.84 2.79
N ARG A 8 -31.13 9.38 3.54
CA ARG A 8 -31.27 9.12 4.99
C ARG A 8 -31.32 7.63 5.34
N ARG A 9 -31.85 6.79 4.45
CA ARG A 9 -31.94 5.34 4.67
C ARG A 9 -30.56 4.70 4.65
N LEU A 10 -29.73 5.01 3.65
CA LEU A 10 -28.36 4.51 3.56
C LEU A 10 -27.48 5.02 4.69
N GLN A 11 -27.67 6.28 5.12
CA GLN A 11 -27.00 6.82 6.32
C GLN A 11 -27.32 5.99 7.56
N ASN A 12 -28.61 5.77 7.84
CA ASN A 12 -29.05 4.97 8.98
C ASN A 12 -28.48 3.54 8.93
N LEU A 13 -28.50 2.89 7.76
CA LEU A 13 -27.96 1.54 7.58
C LEU A 13 -26.44 1.49 7.84
N TRP A 14 -25.70 2.50 7.39
CA TRP A 14 -24.26 2.61 7.62
C TRP A 14 -23.91 2.82 9.10
N GLU A 15 -24.67 3.70 9.78
CA GLU A 15 -24.51 3.97 11.20
C GLU A 15 -24.85 2.73 12.05
N GLU A 16 -25.96 2.05 11.74
CA GLU A 16 -26.39 0.83 12.41
C GLU A 16 -25.37 -0.30 12.19
N TYR A 17 -24.90 -0.48 10.96
CA TYR A 17 -23.83 -1.43 10.64
C TYR A 17 -22.59 -1.22 11.53
N ASN A 18 -22.10 0.02 11.62
CA ASN A 18 -20.91 0.33 12.41
C ASN A 18 -21.15 0.15 13.90
N HIS A 19 -22.31 0.54 14.41
CA HIS A 19 -22.69 0.33 15.81
C HIS A 19 -22.68 -1.15 16.17
N VAL A 20 -23.42 -1.99 15.43
CA VAL A 20 -23.52 -3.44 15.63
C VAL A 20 -22.16 -4.12 15.50
N ARG A 21 -21.33 -3.69 14.54
CA ARG A 21 -19.97 -4.18 14.37
C ARG A 21 -19.09 -3.90 15.60
N LEU A 22 -19.14 -2.68 16.13
CA LEU A 22 -18.34 -2.27 17.29
C LEU A 22 -18.80 -2.99 18.57
N LEU A 23 -20.06 -3.43 18.65
CA LEU A 23 -20.56 -4.32 19.70
C LEU A 23 -20.12 -5.79 19.53
N GLY A 24 -19.42 -6.13 18.44
CA GLY A 24 -18.93 -7.49 18.17
C GLY A 24 -19.98 -8.45 17.60
N GLN A 25 -21.15 -7.96 17.19
CA GLN A 25 -22.26 -8.78 16.67
C GLN A 25 -22.07 -9.12 15.18
N LYS A 26 -21.08 -9.98 14.88
CA LYS A 26 -20.59 -10.25 13.51
C LYS A 26 -21.67 -10.64 12.50
N LYS A 27 -22.57 -11.55 12.85
CA LYS A 27 -23.59 -12.07 11.92
C LYS A 27 -24.56 -10.97 11.49
N GLU A 28 -24.98 -10.15 12.44
CA GLU A 28 -25.91 -9.05 12.22
C GLU A 28 -25.24 -7.92 11.44
N ALA A 29 -24.02 -7.54 11.81
CA ALA A 29 -23.22 -6.58 11.05
C ALA A 29 -23.03 -7.02 9.58
N ASN A 30 -22.76 -8.30 9.32
CA ASN A 30 -22.61 -8.80 7.96
C ASN A 30 -23.92 -8.74 7.16
N ASN A 31 -25.07 -9.00 7.81
CA ASN A 31 -26.37 -8.87 7.15
C ASN A 31 -26.66 -7.40 6.81
N LEU A 32 -26.43 -6.47 7.75
CA LEU A 32 -26.60 -5.04 7.52
C LEU A 32 -25.70 -4.53 6.39
N LEU A 33 -24.44 -4.96 6.36
CA LEU A 33 -23.51 -4.60 5.30
C LEU A 33 -24.00 -5.09 3.92
N ALA A 34 -24.51 -6.31 3.83
CA ALA A 34 -25.05 -6.84 2.58
C ALA A 34 -26.27 -6.04 2.09
N VAL A 35 -27.17 -5.66 3.01
CA VAL A 35 -28.31 -4.78 2.68
C VAL A 35 -27.82 -3.41 2.22
N PHE A 36 -26.89 -2.80 2.95
CA PHE A 36 -26.29 -1.52 2.59
C PHE A 36 -25.66 -1.55 1.20
N ILE A 37 -24.83 -2.55 0.88
CA ILE A 37 -24.21 -2.72 -0.44
C ILE A 37 -25.28 -2.85 -1.53
N ASN A 38 -26.29 -3.69 -1.32
CA ASN A 38 -27.36 -3.87 -2.31
C ASN A 38 -28.11 -2.58 -2.59
N GLU A 39 -28.41 -1.79 -1.56
CA GLU A 39 -29.11 -0.51 -1.70
C GLU A 39 -28.22 0.57 -2.32
N LEU A 40 -26.94 0.63 -1.95
CA LEU A 40 -25.99 1.58 -2.51
C LEU A 40 -25.79 1.36 -4.01
N ARG A 41 -25.80 0.10 -4.47
CA ARG A 41 -25.72 -0.25 -5.90
C ARG A 41 -26.94 0.20 -6.71
N GLN A 42 -28.07 0.50 -6.07
CA GLN A 42 -29.26 1.04 -6.73
C GLN A 42 -29.23 2.57 -6.83
N GLN A 43 -28.30 3.24 -6.15
CA GLN A 43 -28.13 4.68 -6.28
C GLN A 43 -27.46 5.02 -7.62
N ASP A 44 -27.51 6.29 -7.99
CA ASP A 44 -26.74 6.74 -9.14
C ASP A 44 -25.23 6.67 -8.88
N GLN A 45 -24.48 6.73 -9.97
CA GLN A 45 -23.03 6.57 -9.92
C GLN A 45 -22.33 7.72 -9.17
N ALA A 46 -22.90 8.92 -9.14
CA ALA A 46 -22.31 10.07 -8.48
C ALA A 46 -22.44 9.93 -6.95
N GLU A 47 -23.58 9.48 -6.46
CA GLU A 47 -23.78 9.18 -5.04
C GLU A 47 -22.85 8.07 -4.55
N MET A 48 -22.73 6.98 -5.33
CA MET A 48 -21.83 5.88 -4.99
C MET A 48 -20.37 6.33 -4.99
N GLN A 49 -19.95 7.15 -5.96
CA GLN A 49 -18.61 7.73 -5.98
C GLN A 49 -18.37 8.62 -4.77
N HIS A 50 -19.31 9.51 -4.44
CA HIS A 50 -19.17 10.39 -3.29
C HIS A 50 -18.99 9.62 -1.99
N PHE A 51 -19.73 8.52 -1.80
CA PHE A 51 -19.52 7.62 -0.67
C PHE A 51 -18.11 7.01 -0.65
N VAL A 52 -17.63 6.51 -1.78
CA VAL A 52 -16.27 5.95 -1.89
C VAL A 52 -15.23 7.02 -1.55
N ASP A 53 -15.37 8.22 -2.09
CA ASP A 53 -14.46 9.33 -1.83
C ASP A 53 -14.44 9.70 -0.35
N ALA A 54 -15.61 9.80 0.28
CA ALA A 54 -15.74 10.13 1.69
C ALA A 54 -15.12 9.06 2.59
N LEU A 55 -15.37 7.78 2.31
CA LEU A 55 -14.83 6.65 3.06
C LEU A 55 -13.32 6.55 2.90
N CYS A 56 -12.81 6.60 1.66
CA CYS A 56 -11.38 6.54 1.40
C CYS A 56 -10.65 7.75 1.99
N THR A 57 -11.23 8.95 1.95
CA THR A 57 -10.66 10.12 2.63
C THR A 57 -10.48 9.86 4.12
N ALA A 58 -11.53 9.39 4.80
CA ALA A 58 -11.48 9.21 6.24
C ALA A 58 -10.58 8.05 6.69
N VAL A 59 -10.49 6.99 5.87
CA VAL A 59 -9.71 5.79 6.21
C VAL A 59 -8.26 5.86 5.73
N LEU A 60 -7.99 6.48 4.57
CA LEU A 60 -6.69 6.39 3.88
C LEU A 60 -5.90 7.71 3.89
N ASP A 61 -6.56 8.87 3.94
CA ASP A 61 -5.83 10.16 3.98
C ASP A 61 -5.39 10.53 5.40
N THR A 62 -5.69 9.70 6.40
CA THR A 62 -5.34 9.94 7.81
C THR A 62 -4.00 9.34 8.23
N ASN A 63 -3.35 8.51 7.39
CA ASN A 63 -2.08 7.84 7.69
C ASN A 63 -1.10 7.92 6.52
N ASP A 64 0.18 8.18 6.82
CA ASP A 64 1.31 8.07 5.88
C ASP A 64 1.72 6.61 5.60
N GLU A 65 0.87 5.65 5.96
CA GLU A 65 1.13 4.22 5.89
C GLU A 65 0.10 3.50 5.03
N VAL A 66 0.54 2.43 4.38
CA VAL A 66 -0.34 1.45 3.74
C VAL A 66 -1.17 0.76 4.82
N LEU A 67 -2.46 0.50 4.56
CA LEU A 67 -3.27 -0.31 5.48
C LEU A 67 -2.71 -1.73 5.54
N ALA A 68 -1.84 -1.97 6.52
CA ALA A 68 -1.01 -3.17 6.57
C ALA A 68 -1.57 -4.28 7.49
N ASN A 69 -2.63 -4.05 8.27
CA ASN A 69 -3.14 -5.10 9.14
C ASN A 69 -4.66 -5.07 9.41
N ASN A 70 -5.19 -6.27 9.68
CA ASN A 70 -6.49 -6.50 10.34
C ASN A 70 -6.35 -6.49 11.88
N GLY A 71 -5.34 -5.82 12.42
CA GLY A 71 -5.06 -5.78 13.85
C GLY A 71 -6.19 -5.12 14.64
N VAL A 72 -6.18 -5.29 15.97
CA VAL A 72 -7.25 -4.80 16.87
C VAL A 72 -7.51 -3.30 16.69
N ALA A 73 -6.46 -2.51 16.43
CA ALA A 73 -6.57 -1.07 16.16
C ALA A 73 -7.44 -0.77 14.92
N VAL A 74 -7.22 -1.47 13.81
CA VAL A 74 -7.99 -1.33 12.56
C VAL A 74 -9.38 -1.95 12.70
N ALA A 75 -9.51 -3.05 13.46
CA ALA A 75 -10.80 -3.69 13.72
C ALA A 75 -11.77 -2.80 14.51
N ASN A 76 -11.24 -1.93 15.38
CA ASN A 76 -12.00 -1.04 16.25
C ASN A 76 -12.18 0.38 15.68
N GLN A 77 -11.63 0.69 14.50
CA GLN A 77 -11.91 1.97 13.85
C GLN A 77 -13.41 2.09 13.56
N VAL A 78 -13.94 3.31 13.73
CA VAL A 78 -15.35 3.62 13.44
C VAL A 78 -15.67 3.38 11.97
N GLU A 79 -14.70 3.67 11.11
CA GLU A 79 -14.81 3.47 9.68
C GLU A 79 -13.80 2.40 9.26
N ARG A 80 -14.30 1.35 8.61
CA ARG A 80 -13.48 0.22 8.20
C ARG A 80 -13.97 -0.27 6.85
N ILE A 81 -13.03 -0.49 5.94
CA ILE A 81 -13.30 -1.14 4.67
C ILE A 81 -13.35 -2.65 4.92
N GLN A 82 -14.48 -3.28 4.63
CA GLN A 82 -14.64 -4.74 4.64
C GLN A 82 -14.47 -5.30 3.22
N HIS A 83 -14.08 -6.57 3.11
CA HIS A 83 -13.84 -7.21 1.82
C HIS A 83 -15.06 -7.16 0.85
N PRO A 84 -16.32 -7.38 1.30
CA PRO A 84 -17.48 -7.22 0.41
C PRO A 84 -17.65 -5.78 -0.08
N LEU A 85 -17.47 -4.79 0.80
CA LEU A 85 -17.55 -3.37 0.44
C LEU A 85 -16.45 -2.97 -0.55
N PHE A 86 -15.23 -3.44 -0.32
CA PHE A 86 -14.09 -3.26 -1.22
C PHE A 86 -14.42 -3.77 -2.62
N LYS A 87 -14.86 -5.03 -2.73
CA LYS A 87 -15.12 -5.69 -4.01
C LYS A 87 -16.30 -5.09 -4.76
N ASP A 88 -17.43 -4.90 -4.08
CA ASP A 88 -18.70 -4.60 -4.75
C ASP A 88 -18.93 -3.10 -4.98
N ILE A 89 -18.28 -2.24 -4.19
CA ILE A 89 -18.51 -0.78 -4.21
C ILE A 89 -17.24 0.00 -4.56
N LEU A 90 -16.14 -0.21 -3.81
CA LEU A 90 -14.94 0.63 -3.98
C LEU A 90 -14.24 0.32 -5.30
N LEU A 91 -13.96 -0.96 -5.57
CA LEU A 91 -13.13 -1.36 -6.68
C LEU A 91 -13.66 -0.91 -8.06
N PRO A 92 -14.97 -0.99 -8.36
CA PRO A 92 -15.51 -0.44 -9.61
C PRO A 92 -15.33 1.07 -9.75
N ILE A 93 -15.48 1.84 -8.66
CA ILE A 93 -15.25 3.28 -8.67
C ILE A 93 -13.77 3.58 -8.85
N LEU A 94 -12.90 2.90 -8.11
CA LEU A 94 -11.44 3.08 -8.19
C LEU A 94 -10.92 2.75 -9.60
N ALA A 95 -11.40 1.68 -10.24
CA ALA A 95 -11.01 1.33 -11.59
C ALA A 95 -11.44 2.40 -12.61
N LYS A 96 -12.67 2.92 -12.50
CA LYS A 96 -13.13 4.03 -13.34
C LYS A 96 -12.27 5.28 -13.14
N GLN A 97 -11.98 5.64 -11.90
CA GLN A 97 -11.19 6.83 -11.56
C GLN A 97 -9.73 6.69 -11.98
N TYR A 98 -9.16 5.47 -11.92
CA TYR A 98 -7.85 5.16 -12.49
C TYR A 98 -7.80 5.47 -13.99
N LEU A 99 -8.79 4.96 -14.75
CA LEU A 99 -8.89 5.20 -16.20
C LEU A 99 -9.12 6.68 -16.54
N GLN A 100 -9.59 7.48 -15.58
CA GLN A 100 -9.74 8.93 -15.67
C GLN A 100 -8.49 9.71 -15.21
N ASN A 101 -7.38 9.03 -14.94
CA ASN A 101 -6.12 9.62 -14.45
C ASN A 101 -6.26 10.38 -13.12
N SER A 102 -7.11 9.90 -12.22
CA SER A 102 -7.22 10.52 -10.90
C SER A 102 -6.07 10.10 -9.98
N SER A 103 -5.12 11.02 -9.74
CA SER A 103 -3.97 10.81 -8.84
C SER A 103 -4.40 10.30 -7.45
N ARG A 104 -5.41 10.95 -6.86
CA ARG A 104 -5.92 10.59 -5.53
C ARG A 104 -6.38 9.14 -5.45
N HIS A 105 -7.13 8.67 -6.45
CA HIS A 105 -7.62 7.29 -6.48
C HIS A 105 -6.51 6.29 -6.77
N MET A 106 -5.50 6.64 -7.57
CA MET A 106 -4.29 5.81 -7.73
C MET A 106 -3.56 5.63 -6.40
N LYS A 107 -3.39 6.72 -5.63
CA LYS A 107 -2.83 6.65 -4.27
C LYS A 107 -3.65 5.69 -3.40
N TRP A 108 -4.98 5.82 -3.38
CA TRP A 108 -5.84 4.93 -2.59
C TRP A 108 -5.76 3.47 -3.03
N ILE A 109 -5.69 3.19 -4.33
CA ILE A 109 -5.48 1.83 -4.84
C ILE A 109 -4.22 1.23 -4.23
N GLY A 110 -3.09 1.96 -4.25
CA GLY A 110 -1.84 1.50 -3.65
C GLY A 110 -1.95 1.25 -2.13
N GLN A 111 -2.65 2.12 -1.39
CA GLN A 111 -2.83 1.97 0.06
C GLN A 111 -3.73 0.78 0.45
N LEU A 112 -4.53 0.26 -0.49
CA LEU A 112 -5.39 -0.91 -0.31
C LEU A 112 -4.69 -2.23 -0.65
N GLU A 113 -3.36 -2.24 -0.76
CA GLU A 113 -2.51 -3.40 -1.09
C GLU A 113 -2.96 -4.72 -0.44
N GLN A 114 -3.28 -4.69 0.86
CA GLN A 114 -3.70 -5.89 1.60
C GLN A 114 -4.92 -6.59 1.00
N PHE A 115 -5.90 -5.85 0.47
CA PHE A 115 -7.10 -6.43 -0.14
C PHE A 115 -6.79 -7.17 -1.43
N PHE A 116 -5.78 -6.70 -2.17
CA PHE A 116 -5.37 -7.33 -3.43
C PHE A 116 -4.60 -8.63 -3.21
N TYR A 117 -3.91 -8.79 -2.08
CA TYR A 117 -3.25 -10.07 -1.75
C TYR A 117 -4.20 -11.14 -1.19
N THR A 118 -5.37 -10.76 -0.68
CA THR A 118 -6.32 -11.72 -0.07
C THR A 118 -7.28 -12.38 -1.06
N ASP A 119 -7.46 -11.82 -2.26
CA ASP A 119 -8.39 -12.33 -3.28
C ASP A 119 -7.79 -12.19 -4.69
N ALA A 120 -7.13 -13.27 -5.16
CA ALA A 120 -6.43 -13.30 -6.44
C ALA A 120 -7.37 -13.13 -7.65
N GLU A 121 -8.61 -13.63 -7.57
CA GLU A 121 -9.58 -13.52 -8.66
C GLU A 121 -10.01 -12.06 -8.84
N THR A 122 -10.39 -11.40 -7.74
CA THR A 122 -10.75 -9.98 -7.74
C THR A 122 -9.59 -9.11 -8.20
N THR A 123 -8.36 -9.40 -7.77
CA THR A 123 -7.15 -8.69 -8.20
C THR A 123 -6.91 -8.84 -9.70
N SER A 124 -6.97 -10.07 -10.22
CA SER A 124 -6.77 -10.30 -11.66
C SER A 124 -7.81 -9.57 -12.50
N ALA A 125 -9.08 -9.60 -12.09
CA ALA A 125 -10.16 -8.90 -12.80
C ALA A 125 -9.95 -7.39 -12.80
N PHE A 126 -9.53 -6.81 -11.67
CA PHE A 126 -9.22 -5.39 -11.56
C PHE A 126 -8.06 -4.98 -12.46
N LEU A 127 -6.92 -5.70 -12.40
CA LEU A 127 -5.74 -5.38 -13.20
C LEU A 127 -6.04 -5.44 -14.70
N GLN A 128 -6.83 -6.43 -15.14
CA GLN A 128 -7.31 -6.50 -16.52
C GLN A 128 -8.19 -5.30 -16.89
N GLN A 129 -9.11 -4.89 -16.01
CA GLN A 129 -9.99 -3.74 -16.22
C GLN A 129 -9.22 -2.43 -16.39
N ILE A 130 -8.12 -2.25 -15.65
CA ILE A 130 -7.27 -1.05 -15.74
C ILE A 130 -6.14 -1.16 -16.77
N HIS A 131 -6.12 -2.23 -17.57
CA HIS A 131 -5.09 -2.51 -18.59
C HIS A 131 -3.67 -2.55 -18.01
N TYR A 132 -3.51 -3.15 -16.83
CA TYR A 132 -2.22 -3.35 -16.18
C TYR A 132 -1.75 -4.79 -16.37
N GLU A 133 -0.57 -4.94 -16.98
CA GLU A 133 0.07 -6.24 -17.17
C GLU A 133 1.01 -6.52 -15.99
N GLY A 134 0.74 -7.60 -15.24
CA GLY A 134 1.60 -8.04 -14.14
C GLY A 134 0.83 -8.35 -12.86
N PHE A 135 1.55 -8.34 -11.74
CA PHE A 135 1.00 -8.53 -10.39
C PHE A 135 0.77 -7.20 -9.71
N PHE A 136 -0.17 -7.14 -8.77
CA PHE A 136 -0.42 -5.91 -8.02
C PHE A 136 0.84 -5.45 -7.30
N GLU A 137 1.28 -4.22 -7.57
CA GLU A 137 2.43 -3.59 -6.94
C GLU A 137 2.05 -2.19 -6.47
N ALA A 138 1.99 -1.97 -5.15
CA ALA A 138 1.57 -0.68 -4.59
C ALA A 138 2.46 0.48 -5.08
N ALA A 139 3.77 0.24 -5.22
CA ALA A 139 4.75 1.21 -5.70
C ALA A 139 4.37 1.80 -7.07
N TYR A 140 3.91 0.97 -8.01
CA TYR A 140 3.47 1.42 -9.34
C TYR A 140 2.34 2.45 -9.25
N PHE A 141 1.37 2.22 -8.36
CA PHE A 141 0.25 3.14 -8.19
C PHE A 141 0.66 4.44 -7.52
N PHE A 142 1.58 4.39 -6.54
CA PHE A 142 2.12 5.60 -5.91
C PHE A 142 2.98 6.42 -6.86
N GLU A 143 3.81 5.76 -7.67
CA GLU A 143 4.62 6.40 -8.71
C GLU A 143 3.73 7.12 -9.73
N LYS A 144 2.67 6.46 -10.22
CA LYS A 144 1.70 7.10 -11.12
C LYS A 144 0.97 8.27 -10.47
N ALA A 145 0.52 8.13 -9.23
CA ALA A 145 -0.13 9.21 -8.50
C ALA A 145 0.80 10.44 -8.38
N PHE A 146 2.04 10.20 -7.95
CA PHE A 146 3.05 11.26 -7.82
C PHE A 146 3.38 11.91 -9.16
N ALA A 147 3.50 11.15 -10.25
CA ALA A 147 3.76 11.69 -11.58
C ALA A 147 2.67 12.70 -12.02
N ILE A 148 1.41 12.47 -11.63
CA ILE A 148 0.28 13.32 -12.01
C ILE A 148 0.17 14.57 -11.13
N SER A 149 0.24 14.44 -9.80
CA SER A 149 -0.05 15.57 -8.87
C SER A 149 1.17 16.18 -8.20
N GLN A 150 2.32 15.47 -8.19
CA GLN A 150 3.54 15.84 -7.48
C GLN A 150 3.32 16.07 -5.96
N GLU A 151 2.27 15.47 -5.40
CA GLU A 151 1.93 15.56 -3.97
C GLU A 151 2.92 14.76 -3.11
N GLN A 152 3.35 15.36 -1.98
CA GLN A 152 4.34 14.76 -1.09
C GLN A 152 3.82 13.49 -0.38
N ASP A 153 2.50 13.38 -0.17
CA ASP A 153 1.91 12.20 0.48
C ASP A 153 2.10 10.96 -0.41
N ALA A 154 1.89 11.09 -1.72
CA ALA A 154 2.09 10.00 -2.67
C ALA A 154 3.57 9.61 -2.76
N LEU A 155 4.48 10.60 -2.76
CA LEU A 155 5.92 10.37 -2.73
C LEU A 155 6.36 9.68 -1.43
N THR A 156 5.78 10.07 -0.29
CA THR A 156 6.08 9.49 1.02
C THR A 156 5.69 8.02 1.04
N LEU A 157 4.49 7.67 0.56
CA LEU A 157 4.04 6.28 0.42
C LEU A 157 4.93 5.47 -0.54
N LEU A 158 5.34 6.05 -1.66
CA LEU A 158 6.29 5.42 -2.60
C LEU A 158 7.63 5.11 -1.92
N LEU A 159 8.22 6.09 -1.21
CA LEU A 159 9.48 5.90 -0.49
C LEU A 159 9.36 4.82 0.59
N HIS A 160 8.23 4.77 1.30
CA HIS A 160 7.96 3.69 2.26
C HIS A 160 7.92 2.32 1.59
N GLN A 161 7.28 2.18 0.42
CA GLN A 161 7.23 0.90 -0.28
C GLN A 161 8.61 0.50 -0.82
N LEU A 162 9.37 1.43 -1.39
CA LEU A 162 10.73 1.17 -1.87
C LEU A 162 11.66 0.79 -0.70
N ALA A 163 11.53 1.46 0.45
CA ALA A 163 12.25 1.10 1.67
C ALA A 163 11.95 -0.32 2.13
N LYS A 164 10.66 -0.71 2.15
CA LYS A 164 10.23 -2.07 2.50
C LYS A 164 10.84 -3.11 1.56
N THR A 165 10.94 -2.82 0.26
CA THR A 165 11.61 -3.70 -0.70
C THR A 165 13.11 -3.82 -0.41
N MET A 166 13.79 -2.71 -0.11
CA MET A 166 15.20 -2.72 0.27
C MET A 166 15.44 -3.55 1.54
N ASP A 167 14.64 -3.30 2.59
CA ASP A 167 14.73 -4.04 3.84
C ASP A 167 14.42 -5.52 3.65
N TYR A 168 13.47 -5.87 2.78
CA TYR A 168 13.20 -7.25 2.42
C TYR A 168 14.42 -7.93 1.78
N TYR A 169 15.12 -7.27 0.85
CA TYR A 169 16.33 -7.84 0.26
C TYR A 169 17.41 -8.12 1.30
N PHE A 170 17.55 -7.24 2.29
CA PHE A 170 18.53 -7.36 3.36
C PHE A 170 18.07 -8.19 4.57
N HIS A 171 16.82 -8.68 4.59
CA HIS A 171 16.28 -9.43 5.73
C HIS A 171 17.05 -10.71 6.05
N GLU A 172 17.63 -11.35 5.03
CA GLU A 172 18.36 -12.62 5.15
C GLU A 172 19.84 -12.46 5.54
N VAL A 173 20.29 -11.25 5.87
CA VAL A 173 21.62 -11.05 6.48
C VAL A 173 21.59 -11.76 7.85
N PRO A 174 22.48 -12.75 8.11
CA PRO A 174 23.81 -12.95 7.54
C PRO A 174 23.98 -14.02 6.44
N TYR A 175 22.93 -14.78 6.09
CA TYR A 175 23.01 -15.92 5.17
C TYR A 175 23.23 -15.52 3.72
N GLY A 176 22.70 -14.37 3.32
CA GLY A 176 22.89 -13.78 2.00
C GLY A 176 21.94 -12.60 1.79
N VAL A 177 22.11 -11.89 0.68
CA VAL A 177 21.14 -10.90 0.20
C VAL A 177 20.28 -11.57 -0.86
N LEU A 178 18.97 -11.39 -0.81
CA LEU A 178 18.02 -12.08 -1.70
C LEU A 178 18.10 -11.63 -3.17
N ALA A 179 18.79 -10.52 -3.44
CA ALA A 179 18.92 -9.91 -4.75
C ALA A 179 20.37 -9.89 -5.23
N THR A 180 20.57 -9.96 -6.55
CA THR A 180 21.90 -9.80 -7.15
C THR A 180 22.41 -8.37 -6.96
N PRO A 181 23.74 -8.13 -7.04
CA PRO A 181 24.29 -6.78 -6.93
C PRO A 181 23.65 -5.76 -7.89
N HIS A 182 23.34 -6.18 -9.11
CA HIS A 182 22.72 -5.31 -10.11
C HIS A 182 21.31 -4.86 -9.68
N VAL A 183 20.47 -5.80 -9.24
CA VAL A 183 19.10 -5.49 -8.77
C VAL A 183 19.11 -4.54 -7.57
N LEU A 184 20.05 -4.72 -6.63
CA LEU A 184 20.19 -3.81 -5.49
C LEU A 184 20.61 -2.40 -5.92
N GLN A 185 21.54 -2.29 -6.87
CA GLN A 185 21.99 -1.00 -7.37
C GLN A 185 20.84 -0.25 -8.06
N GLU A 186 20.03 -0.94 -8.85
CA GLU A 186 18.83 -0.35 -9.48
C GLU A 186 17.81 0.09 -8.44
N ALA A 187 17.51 -0.74 -7.44
CA ALA A 187 16.57 -0.41 -6.38
C ALA A 187 17.06 0.78 -5.53
N LEU A 188 18.34 0.81 -5.17
CA LEU A 188 18.96 1.92 -4.44
C LEU A 188 18.93 3.22 -5.25
N GLN A 189 19.22 3.15 -6.56
CA GLN A 189 19.18 4.31 -7.44
C GLN A 189 17.75 4.82 -7.62
N CYS A 190 16.78 3.92 -7.76
CA CYS A 190 15.35 4.26 -7.81
C CYS A 190 14.94 5.00 -6.54
N PHE A 191 15.27 4.45 -5.36
CA PHE A 191 15.01 5.11 -4.08
C PHE A 191 15.66 6.49 -4.02
N LYS A 192 16.94 6.61 -4.39
CA LYS A 192 17.69 7.88 -4.38
C LYS A 192 17.02 8.95 -5.25
N ASN A 193 16.54 8.57 -6.43
CA ASN A 193 15.88 9.49 -7.36
C ASN A 193 14.63 10.09 -6.71
N TYR A 194 13.74 9.25 -6.16
CA TYR A 194 12.54 9.73 -5.48
C TYR A 194 12.84 10.47 -4.17
N TRP A 195 13.83 10.00 -3.42
CA TRP A 195 14.25 10.62 -2.17
C TRP A 195 14.74 12.05 -2.39
N SER A 196 15.44 12.31 -3.50
CA SER A 196 15.89 13.65 -3.87
C SER A 196 14.75 14.66 -4.08
N LEU A 197 13.55 14.18 -4.41
CA LEU A 197 12.34 14.98 -4.62
C LEU A 197 11.52 15.18 -3.32
N SER A 198 11.89 14.50 -2.24
CA SER A 198 11.18 14.56 -0.97
C SER A 198 11.51 15.81 -0.17
N GLN A 199 10.51 16.39 0.49
CA GLN A 199 10.72 17.46 1.48
C GLN A 199 11.26 16.94 2.83
N HIS A 200 11.19 15.62 3.07
CA HIS A 200 11.54 14.97 4.34
C HIS A 200 12.78 14.10 4.24
N GLN A 201 13.81 14.56 3.53
CA GLN A 201 14.99 13.76 3.22
C GLN A 201 15.67 13.16 4.46
N ARG A 202 15.71 13.91 5.57
CA ARG A 202 16.36 13.50 6.82
C ARG A 202 15.82 12.19 7.40
N LYS A 203 14.56 11.82 7.11
CA LYS A 203 13.94 10.58 7.60
C LYS A 203 14.68 9.33 7.10
N TRP A 204 15.23 9.39 5.89
CA TRP A 204 15.77 8.24 5.19
C TRP A 204 17.30 8.21 5.12
N THR A 205 17.98 9.25 5.61
CA THR A 205 19.44 9.38 5.50
C THR A 205 20.18 8.15 6.05
N ASP A 206 19.85 7.73 7.27
CA ASP A 206 20.56 6.62 7.92
C ASP A 206 20.29 5.28 7.21
N HIS A 207 19.03 5.04 6.80
CA HIS A 207 18.64 3.87 6.02
C HIS A 207 19.38 3.83 4.68
N PHE A 208 19.43 4.96 3.97
CA PHE A 208 20.09 5.06 2.67
C PHE A 208 21.60 4.78 2.78
N ILE A 209 22.28 5.38 3.76
CA ILE A 209 23.72 5.14 4.01
C ILE A 209 23.96 3.66 4.32
N TYR A 210 23.10 3.05 5.12
CA TYR A 210 23.18 1.64 5.45
C TYR A 210 23.02 0.74 4.20
N TRP A 211 21.97 0.96 3.41
CA TRP A 211 21.75 0.20 2.18
C TRP A 211 22.84 0.40 1.14
N GLU A 212 23.37 1.62 0.99
CA GLU A 212 24.49 1.93 0.09
C GLU A 212 25.74 1.15 0.49
N ARG A 213 26.09 1.16 1.78
CA ARG A 213 27.22 0.40 2.33
C ARG A 213 27.04 -1.09 2.09
N LEU A 214 25.87 -1.65 2.40
CA LEU A 214 25.62 -3.08 2.19
C LEU A 214 25.63 -3.47 0.71
N THR A 215 25.07 -2.65 -0.18
CA THR A 215 25.06 -2.89 -1.63
C THR A 215 26.48 -2.93 -2.19
N TYR A 216 27.32 -1.99 -1.78
CA TYR A 216 28.74 -1.96 -2.15
C TYR A 216 29.44 -3.27 -1.74
N HIS A 217 29.29 -3.65 -0.48
CA HIS A 217 29.94 -4.83 0.07
C HIS A 217 29.40 -6.14 -0.49
N TRP A 218 28.12 -6.21 -0.81
CA TRP A 218 27.52 -7.32 -1.52
C TRP A 218 28.11 -7.49 -2.93
N THR A 219 28.35 -6.37 -3.61
CA THR A 219 29.03 -6.35 -4.92
C THR A 219 30.44 -6.90 -4.81
N CYS A 220 31.22 -6.44 -3.81
CA CYS A 220 32.58 -6.94 -3.56
C CYS A 220 32.59 -8.43 -3.22
N TYR A 221 31.71 -8.89 -2.31
CA TYR A 221 31.60 -10.30 -1.96
C TYR A 221 31.30 -11.16 -3.19
N ASN A 222 30.35 -10.76 -4.06
CA ASN A 222 30.03 -11.53 -5.26
C ASN A 222 31.20 -11.61 -6.25
N SER A 223 32.04 -10.57 -6.32
CA SER A 223 33.22 -10.55 -7.19
C SER A 223 34.36 -11.46 -6.73
N ASP A 224 34.38 -11.83 -5.45
CA ASP A 224 35.45 -12.63 -4.82
C ASP A 224 34.88 -13.69 -3.87
N SER A 225 33.73 -14.29 -4.22
CA SER A 225 32.96 -15.14 -3.32
C SER A 225 33.71 -16.41 -2.90
N ASN A 226 34.65 -16.89 -3.71
CA ASN A 226 35.49 -18.05 -3.40
C ASN A 226 36.44 -17.82 -2.22
N SER A 227 36.70 -16.55 -1.86
CA SER A 227 37.58 -16.18 -0.74
C SER A 227 36.84 -16.14 0.61
N TYR A 228 35.51 -16.37 0.62
CA TYR A 228 34.66 -16.22 1.80
C TYR A 228 33.65 -17.36 1.93
N ASN A 229 33.41 -17.83 3.16
CA ASN A 229 32.40 -18.88 3.42
C ASN A 229 30.96 -18.43 3.14
N ASN A 230 30.64 -17.18 3.48
CA ASN A 230 29.35 -16.53 3.24
C ASN A 230 29.50 -15.01 3.41
N PHE A 231 28.42 -14.26 3.20
CA PHE A 231 28.45 -12.81 3.30
C PHE A 231 28.72 -12.31 4.73
N ALA A 232 28.22 -13.00 5.76
CA ALA A 232 28.57 -12.70 7.15
C ALA A 232 30.07 -12.73 7.42
N HIS A 233 30.74 -13.78 6.93
CA HIS A 233 32.17 -13.96 7.07
C HIS A 233 32.93 -12.84 6.38
N TYR A 234 32.49 -12.43 5.18
CA TYR A 234 33.00 -11.24 4.50
C TYR A 234 32.81 -9.99 5.37
N LEU A 235 31.60 -9.72 5.87
CA LEU A 235 31.31 -8.53 6.67
C LEU A 235 32.15 -8.46 7.96
N SER A 236 32.36 -9.61 8.62
CA SER A 236 33.17 -9.71 9.84
C SER A 236 34.66 -9.47 9.58
N LEU A 237 35.24 -10.08 8.54
CA LEU A 237 36.66 -9.90 8.21
C LEU A 237 37.02 -8.45 7.89
N HIS A 238 36.06 -7.70 7.35
CA HIS A 238 36.25 -6.32 6.94
C HIS A 238 35.68 -5.29 7.93
N ASN A 239 35.19 -5.73 9.10
CA ASN A 239 34.59 -4.86 10.15
C ASN A 239 33.46 -3.95 9.61
N ILE A 240 32.54 -4.54 8.82
CA ILE A 240 31.50 -3.79 8.09
C ILE A 240 30.18 -3.69 8.87
N LEU A 241 29.90 -4.60 9.79
CA LEU A 241 28.66 -4.54 10.56
C LEU A 241 28.61 -3.27 11.43
N PRO A 242 27.46 -2.60 11.53
CA PRO A 242 27.25 -1.60 12.57
C PRO A 242 27.17 -2.30 13.94
N ASP A 243 27.64 -1.62 14.99
CA ASP A 243 27.27 -1.92 16.38
C ASP A 243 25.74 -1.84 16.57
#